data_AF-A0A8H9LHX2-F1
#
_entry.id   AF-A0A8H9LHX2-F1
#
_cell.length_a   1.000
_cell.length_b   1.000
_cell.length_c   1.000
_cell.angle_alpha   90.00
_cell.angle_beta   90.00
_cell.angle_gamma   90.00
#
_symmetry.space_group_name_H-M   'P 1'
#
loop_
_entity.id
_entity.type
_entity.pdbx_description
1 polymer ?
#
loop_
_entity_poly.entity_id
_entity_poly.type
_entity_poly.pdbx_seq_one_letter_code
_entity_poly.pdbx_strand_id
1 'polypeptide(L)'
;MTAPAPAAMASARDAARDATPIVVGYVTLGLAAGMLLAAQGLAWWWAPVWSVVIYSGTMQMLLVPLAGAGEPLGAIAASTLFVSGRHAFYGLGFPLDRVRGRALVRLYAVHAITDEVYALLSAKDRHAMTSRYVLTVEVISHSAWVSGATAGALAGQWLADAFGERISLLGFVLTALFVVLAIENWRAHPDTAALCVGIMAGAVGLTMGGSAALLSALGALALGLIGLYAVRHRRALGAEGAGDRGLGRVGAGRAGLEAADRDAADPGTAGPEGGE
;
A
#
# COMPACT_ATOMS: atom_id res chain seq x y z
N MET A 1 11.70 -18.25 -36.54
CA MET A 1 10.36 -17.85 -36.05
C MET A 1 10.53 -16.67 -35.12
N THR A 2 10.40 -15.45 -35.65
CA THR A 2 10.38 -14.22 -34.86
C THR A 2 9.03 -14.15 -34.15
N ALA A 3 9.04 -14.07 -32.81
CA ALA A 3 7.81 -13.83 -32.05
C ALA A 3 7.09 -12.59 -32.61
N PRO A 4 5.76 -12.63 -32.78
CA PRO A 4 5.02 -11.46 -33.23
C PRO A 4 5.26 -10.31 -32.24
N ALA A 5 5.60 -9.13 -32.75
CA ALA A 5 5.74 -7.94 -31.94
C ALA A 5 4.45 -7.71 -31.13
N PRO A 6 4.52 -7.42 -29.82
CA PRO A 6 3.33 -7.19 -29.02
C PRO A 6 2.52 -6.06 -29.65
N ALA A 7 1.24 -6.32 -29.91
CA ALA A 7 0.35 -5.32 -30.50
C ALA A 7 0.37 -4.06 -29.62
N ALA A 8 0.78 -2.92 -30.20
CA ALA A 8 0.87 -1.67 -29.47
C ALA A 8 -0.50 -1.33 -28.85
N MET A 9 -0.55 -1.22 -27.52
CA MET A 9 -1.75 -0.77 -26.80
C MET A 9 -1.89 0.74 -27.03
N ALA A 10 -2.60 1.07 -28.09
CA ALA A 10 -2.66 2.43 -28.63
C ALA A 10 -4.02 3.11 -28.43
N SER A 11 -5.08 2.37 -28.09
CA SER A 11 -6.44 2.91 -28.12
C SER A 11 -6.96 3.32 -26.72
N ALA A 12 -7.75 4.39 -26.70
CA ALA A 12 -8.47 4.83 -25.50
C ALA A 12 -9.45 3.77 -24.98
N ARG A 13 -9.91 2.87 -25.85
CA ARG A 13 -10.80 1.77 -25.51
C ARG A 13 -10.10 0.71 -24.66
N ASP A 14 -8.86 0.40 -24.99
CA ASP A 14 -8.04 -0.55 -24.22
C ASP A 14 -7.73 0.02 -22.83
N ALA A 15 -7.39 1.31 -22.77
CA ALA A 15 -7.19 2.02 -21.51
C ALA A 15 -8.46 2.01 -20.63
N ALA A 16 -9.63 2.29 -21.20
CA ALA A 16 -10.89 2.26 -20.47
C ALA A 16 -11.23 0.86 -19.94
N ARG A 17 -11.02 -0.18 -20.75
CA ARG A 17 -11.23 -1.57 -20.34
C ARG A 17 -10.32 -1.94 -19.17
N ASP A 18 -9.04 -1.62 -19.26
CA ASP A 18 -8.05 -1.96 -18.25
C ASP A 18 -8.22 -1.15 -16.95
N ALA A 19 -8.72 0.09 -17.05
CA ALA A 19 -9.03 0.93 -15.90
C ALA A 19 -10.33 0.55 -15.17
N THR A 20 -11.17 -0.33 -15.72
CA THR A 20 -12.49 -0.67 -15.15
C THR A 20 -12.43 -1.03 -13.65
N PRO A 21 -11.52 -1.91 -13.18
CA PRO A 21 -11.46 -2.24 -11.75
C PRO A 21 -11.10 -1.03 -10.88
N ILE A 22 -10.23 -0.16 -11.38
CA ILE A 22 -9.82 1.09 -10.70
C ILE A 22 -11.02 2.02 -10.59
N VAL A 23 -11.77 2.20 -11.67
CA VAL A 23 -12.98 3.04 -11.70
C VAL A 23 -14.01 2.56 -10.67
N VAL A 24 -14.27 1.26 -10.57
CA VAL A 24 -15.21 0.71 -9.57
C VAL A 24 -14.73 1.01 -8.16
N GLY A 25 -13.44 0.78 -7.87
CA GLY A 25 -12.86 1.11 -6.57
C GLY A 25 -12.95 2.60 -6.25
N TYR A 26 -12.64 3.46 -7.22
CA TYR A 26 -12.58 4.92 -7.03
C TYR A 26 -13.94 5.57 -6.89
N VAL A 27 -14.94 5.09 -7.63
CA VAL A 27 -16.32 5.55 -7.41
C VAL A 27 -16.79 5.15 -6.02
N THR A 28 -16.53 3.92 -5.59
CA THR A 28 -16.97 3.42 -4.28
C THR A 28 -16.28 4.14 -3.12
N LEU A 29 -14.95 4.25 -3.17
CA LEU A 29 -14.16 4.96 -2.17
C LEU A 29 -14.40 6.48 -2.21
N GLY A 30 -14.56 7.05 -3.41
CA GLY A 30 -14.93 8.44 -3.61
C GLY A 30 -16.28 8.75 -2.97
N LEU A 31 -17.31 7.93 -3.22
CA LEU A 31 -18.62 8.07 -2.59
C LEU A 31 -18.49 8.13 -1.05
N ALA A 32 -17.69 7.23 -0.47
CA ALA A 32 -17.44 7.21 0.97
C ALA A 32 -16.72 8.49 1.46
N ALA A 33 -15.69 8.94 0.75
CA ALA A 33 -14.96 10.18 1.07
C ALA A 33 -15.86 11.42 0.96
N GLY A 34 -16.75 11.48 -0.04
CA GLY A 34 -17.72 12.54 -0.20
C GLY A 34 -18.77 12.57 0.91
N MET A 35 -19.34 11.40 1.25
CA MET A 35 -20.29 11.30 2.37
C MET A 35 -19.63 11.69 3.70
N LEU A 36 -18.36 11.34 3.88
CA LEU A 36 -17.57 11.76 5.03
C LEU A 36 -17.43 13.30 5.08
N LEU A 37 -17.23 13.96 3.94
CA LEU A 37 -17.18 15.42 3.86
C LEU A 37 -18.49 16.07 4.33
N ALA A 38 -19.63 15.56 3.86
CA ALA A 38 -20.94 16.01 4.34
C ALA A 38 -21.14 15.72 5.84
N ALA A 39 -20.60 14.62 6.36
CA ALA A 39 -20.65 14.25 7.78
C ALA A 39 -20.01 15.27 8.71
N GLN A 40 -18.93 15.92 8.24
CA GLN A 40 -18.24 16.98 8.98
C GLN A 40 -18.89 18.35 8.79
N GLY A 41 -20.05 18.44 8.13
CA GLY A 41 -20.73 19.70 7.85
C GLY A 41 -20.00 20.58 6.83
N LEU A 42 -19.03 20.03 6.10
CA LEU A 42 -18.32 20.77 5.06
C LEU A 42 -19.18 20.86 3.80
N ALA A 43 -19.05 21.97 3.07
CA ALA A 43 -19.81 22.20 1.85
C ALA A 43 -19.40 21.21 0.74
N TRP A 44 -20.38 20.64 0.04
CA TRP A 44 -20.18 19.58 -0.96
C TRP A 44 -19.13 19.90 -2.04
N TRP A 45 -18.99 21.18 -2.41
CA TRP A 45 -18.06 21.63 -3.45
C TRP A 45 -16.58 21.47 -3.05
N TRP A 46 -16.28 21.26 -1.76
CA TRP A 46 -14.93 20.89 -1.33
C TRP A 46 -14.50 19.52 -1.87
N ALA A 47 -15.43 18.58 -2.07
CA ALA A 47 -15.11 17.25 -2.58
C ALA A 47 -14.45 17.28 -3.97
N PRO A 48 -15.02 17.95 -5.00
CA PRO A 48 -14.34 18.08 -6.28
C PRO A 48 -13.09 18.97 -6.22
N VAL A 49 -13.08 20.04 -5.42
CA VAL A 49 -11.91 20.92 -5.27
C VAL A 49 -10.71 20.15 -4.72
N TRP A 50 -10.88 19.42 -3.62
CA TRP A 50 -9.82 18.58 -3.06
C TRP A 50 -9.44 17.44 -4.01
N SER A 51 -10.39 16.87 -4.76
CA SER A 51 -10.11 15.85 -5.79
C SER A 51 -9.24 16.33 -6.93
N VAL A 52 -9.33 17.60 -7.29
CA VAL A 52 -8.45 18.19 -8.31
C VAL A 52 -7.11 18.59 -7.71
N VAL A 53 -7.10 19.22 -6.53
CA VAL A 53 -5.89 19.82 -5.93
C VAL A 53 -5.04 18.80 -5.17
N ILE A 54 -5.67 17.93 -4.40
CA ILE A 54 -5.04 16.95 -3.50
C ILE A 54 -5.48 15.56 -3.97
N TYR A 55 -4.91 15.10 -5.08
CA TYR A 55 -5.28 13.81 -5.65
C TYR A 55 -4.57 12.66 -4.91
N SER A 56 -5.06 12.39 -3.70
CA SER A 56 -4.59 11.29 -2.85
C SER A 56 -5.78 10.75 -2.04
N GLY A 57 -6.28 9.57 -2.42
CA GLY A 57 -7.53 9.03 -1.87
C GLY A 57 -7.48 8.83 -0.35
N THR A 58 -6.39 8.25 0.16
CA THR A 58 -6.19 8.07 1.60
C THR A 58 -6.05 9.41 2.33
N MET A 59 -5.32 10.36 1.76
CA MET A 59 -5.16 11.68 2.39
C MET A 59 -6.46 12.47 2.41
N GLN A 60 -7.31 12.36 1.39
CA GLN A 60 -8.61 13.05 1.41
C GLN A 60 -9.53 12.53 2.50
N MET A 61 -9.58 11.21 2.71
CA MET A 61 -10.36 10.63 3.81
C MET A 61 -9.84 11.07 5.19
N LEU A 62 -8.54 11.33 5.33
CA LEU A 62 -7.95 11.88 6.55
C LEU A 62 -8.11 13.40 6.67
N LEU A 63 -8.07 14.12 5.55
CA LEU A 63 -8.18 15.57 5.52
C LEU A 63 -9.55 16.05 5.99
N VAL A 64 -10.62 15.32 5.64
CA VAL A 64 -11.98 15.68 6.05
C VAL A 64 -12.13 15.85 7.57
N PRO A 65 -11.84 14.85 8.42
CA PRO A 65 -11.96 15.01 9.87
C PRO A 65 -10.95 16.01 10.44
N LEU A 66 -9.74 16.12 9.87
CA LEU A 66 -8.76 17.12 10.30
C LEU A 66 -9.23 18.55 10.03
N ALA A 67 -9.78 18.80 8.84
CA ALA A 67 -10.33 20.10 8.46
C ALA A 67 -11.60 20.42 9.25
N GLY A 68 -12.48 19.44 9.45
CA GLY A 68 -13.70 19.59 10.26
C GLY A 68 -13.40 19.90 11.74
N ALA A 69 -12.34 19.32 12.29
CA ALA A 69 -11.87 19.61 13.65
C ALA A 69 -11.08 20.93 13.77
N GLY A 70 -10.77 21.61 12.66
CA GLY A 70 -10.00 22.85 12.65
C GLY A 70 -8.53 22.64 13.03
N GLU A 71 -7.95 21.47 12.69
CA GLU A 71 -6.56 21.16 13.00
C GLU A 71 -5.58 22.15 12.34
N PRO A 72 -4.45 22.48 13.01
CA PRO A 72 -3.51 23.44 12.48
C PRO A 72 -2.85 22.89 11.21
N LEU A 73 -2.58 23.79 10.26
CA LEU A 73 -1.99 23.44 8.95
C LEU A 73 -0.69 22.64 9.08
N GLY A 74 0.10 22.89 10.13
CA GLY A 74 1.32 22.12 10.40
C GLY A 74 1.05 20.64 10.70
N ALA A 75 0.00 20.33 11.46
CA ALA A 75 -0.39 18.94 11.73
C ALA A 75 -0.91 18.25 10.46
N ILE A 76 -1.76 18.95 9.70
CA ILE A 76 -2.26 18.45 8.40
C ILE A 76 -1.10 18.18 7.44
N ALA A 77 -0.13 19.10 7.33
CA ALA A 77 1.04 18.93 6.48
C ALA A 77 1.92 17.75 6.92
N ALA A 78 2.16 17.59 8.22
CA ALA A 78 2.92 16.46 8.75
C ALA A 78 2.21 15.12 8.50
N SER A 79 0.89 15.04 8.72
CA SER A 79 0.08 13.84 8.43
C SER A 79 0.08 13.53 6.93
N THR A 80 0.00 14.57 6.08
CA THR A 80 0.08 14.43 4.62
C THR A 80 1.41 13.82 4.20
N LEU A 81 2.52 14.37 4.70
CA LEU A 81 3.86 13.88 4.38
C LEU A 81 4.03 12.41 4.81
N PHE A 82 3.51 12.05 5.98
CA PHE A 82 3.63 10.71 6.52
C PHE A 82 2.82 9.68 5.73
N VAL A 83 1.56 9.99 5.45
CA VAL A 83 0.63 9.07 4.77
C VAL A 83 0.93 8.99 3.27
N SER A 84 1.20 10.15 2.65
CA SER A 84 1.44 10.24 1.22
C SER A 84 2.91 10.01 0.85
N GLY A 85 3.81 9.83 1.82
CA GLY A 85 5.24 9.60 1.60
C GLY A 85 5.54 8.45 0.63
N ARG A 86 4.64 7.48 0.51
CA ARG A 86 4.73 6.41 -0.50
C ARG A 86 4.82 6.92 -1.95
N HIS A 87 4.24 8.08 -2.25
CA HIS A 87 4.27 8.67 -3.59
C HIS A 87 5.68 9.11 -4.00
N ALA A 88 6.58 9.36 -3.03
CA ALA A 88 7.98 9.67 -3.33
C ALA A 88 8.67 8.53 -4.09
N PHE A 89 8.28 7.26 -3.83
CA PHE A 89 8.85 6.11 -4.51
C PHE A 89 8.38 5.96 -5.95
N TYR A 90 7.20 6.49 -6.31
CA TYR A 90 6.75 6.47 -7.70
C TYR A 90 7.67 7.27 -8.62
N GLY A 91 8.29 8.34 -8.12
CA GLY A 91 9.29 9.10 -8.86
C GLY A 91 10.51 8.29 -9.29
N LEU A 92 10.82 7.18 -8.62
CA LEU A 92 11.95 6.31 -8.95
C LEU A 92 11.63 5.24 -10.01
N GLY A 93 10.35 4.87 -10.15
CA GLY A 93 9.92 3.77 -11.02
C GLY A 93 8.99 4.17 -12.16
N PHE A 94 8.39 5.37 -12.13
CA PHE A 94 7.40 5.77 -13.12
C PHE A 94 8.06 6.05 -14.48
N PRO A 95 7.55 5.47 -15.59
CA PRO A 95 8.13 5.64 -16.92
C PRO A 95 7.83 7.03 -17.53
N LEU A 96 8.36 8.08 -16.90
CA LEU A 96 8.26 9.48 -17.33
C LEU A 96 8.79 9.73 -18.74
N ASP A 97 9.70 8.87 -19.20
CA ASP A 97 10.29 8.91 -20.54
C ASP A 97 9.28 8.57 -21.65
N ARG A 98 8.16 7.95 -21.31
CA ARG A 98 7.11 7.55 -22.24
C ARG A 98 5.97 8.55 -22.32
N VAL A 99 5.90 9.53 -21.43
CA VAL A 99 4.97 10.67 -21.55
C VAL A 99 5.61 11.71 -22.48
N ARG A 100 5.43 11.52 -23.78
CA ARG A 100 5.88 12.46 -24.81
C ARG A 100 4.89 13.62 -24.88
N GLY A 101 5.29 14.81 -24.45
CA GLY A 101 4.43 16.00 -24.44
C GLY A 101 5.08 17.23 -23.78
N ARG A 102 4.33 18.34 -23.78
CA ARG A 102 4.70 19.60 -23.10
C ARG A 102 4.83 19.37 -21.59
N ALA A 103 5.63 20.19 -20.90
CA ALA A 103 5.90 20.06 -19.46
C ALA A 103 4.63 19.89 -18.59
N LEU A 104 3.52 20.56 -18.95
CA LEU A 104 2.24 20.45 -18.26
C LEU A 104 1.61 19.05 -18.32
N VAL A 105 1.77 18.33 -19.44
CA VAL A 105 1.26 16.96 -19.58
C VAL A 105 2.04 16.01 -18.69
N ARG A 106 3.36 16.23 -18.57
CA ARG A 106 4.22 15.45 -17.66
C ARG A 106 3.90 15.77 -16.20
N LEU A 107 3.64 17.03 -15.87
CA LEU A 107 3.22 17.43 -14.52
C LEU A 107 1.87 16.82 -14.14
N TYR A 108 0.90 16.83 -15.07
CA TYR A 108 -0.38 16.15 -14.85
C TYR A 108 -0.21 14.65 -14.65
N ALA A 109 0.61 13.97 -15.46
CA ALA A 109 0.85 12.54 -15.29
C ALA A 109 1.49 12.20 -13.94
N VAL A 110 2.39 13.06 -13.44
CA VAL A 110 2.94 12.92 -12.08
C VAL A 110 1.88 13.17 -11.01
N HIS A 111 1.00 14.15 -11.21
CA HIS A 111 -0.07 14.48 -10.27
C HIS A 111 -1.16 13.40 -10.21
N ALA A 112 -1.52 12.85 -11.36
CA ALA A 112 -2.61 11.88 -11.52
C ALA A 112 -2.18 10.44 -11.22
N ILE A 113 -0.95 10.24 -10.73
CA ILE A 113 -0.48 8.91 -10.39
C ILE A 113 -0.93 8.50 -8.99
N THR A 114 -1.43 7.27 -8.91
CA THR A 114 -1.88 6.63 -7.67
C THR A 114 -1.32 5.21 -7.62
N ASP A 115 -1.44 4.54 -6.48
CA ASP A 115 -1.01 3.15 -6.29
C ASP A 115 -1.63 2.22 -7.34
N GLU A 116 -2.94 2.35 -7.61
CA GLU A 116 -3.68 1.49 -8.54
C GLU A 116 -3.31 1.78 -9.99
N VAL A 117 -3.17 3.07 -10.35
CA VAL A 117 -2.72 3.48 -11.67
C VAL A 117 -1.27 3.04 -11.88
N TYR A 118 -0.39 3.24 -10.90
CA TYR A 118 1.00 2.80 -10.94
C TYR A 118 1.11 1.28 -11.07
N ALA A 119 0.35 0.51 -10.29
CA ALA A 119 0.34 -0.94 -10.36
C ALA A 119 -0.13 -1.43 -11.74
N LEU A 120 -1.21 -0.85 -12.28
CA LEU A 120 -1.70 -1.18 -13.61
C LEU A 120 -0.66 -0.87 -14.69
N LEU A 121 -0.08 0.33 -14.67
CA LEU A 121 0.89 0.76 -15.68
C LEU A 121 2.21 -0.01 -15.58
N SER A 122 2.65 -0.38 -14.37
CA SER A 122 3.89 -1.13 -14.14
C SER A 122 3.77 -2.61 -14.51
N ALA A 123 2.57 -3.19 -14.45
CA ALA A 123 2.31 -4.57 -14.86
C ALA A 123 2.28 -4.76 -16.40
N LYS A 124 2.28 -3.67 -17.17
CA LYS A 124 2.22 -3.69 -18.63
C LYS A 124 3.60 -3.55 -19.26
N ASP A 125 3.76 -4.05 -20.49
CA ASP A 125 5.00 -3.86 -21.23
C ASP A 125 5.18 -2.38 -21.60
N ARG A 126 6.23 -1.79 -21.02
CA ARG A 126 6.65 -0.40 -21.24
C ARG A 126 6.82 -0.03 -22.72
N HIS A 127 7.16 -0.99 -23.60
CA HIS A 127 7.39 -0.76 -25.04
C HIS A 127 6.10 -0.80 -25.88
N ALA A 128 5.03 -1.40 -25.36
CA ALA A 128 3.74 -1.48 -26.03
C ALA A 128 2.82 -0.28 -25.70
N MET A 129 3.14 0.51 -24.67
CA MET A 129 2.30 1.60 -24.17
C MET A 129 2.57 2.94 -24.88
N THR A 130 1.50 3.56 -25.36
CA THR A 130 1.54 4.94 -25.91
C THR A 130 1.26 5.98 -24.82
N SER A 131 1.75 7.23 -25.00
CA SER A 131 1.43 8.32 -24.06
C SER A 131 -0.08 8.57 -23.96
N ARG A 132 -0.82 8.37 -25.05
CA ARG A 132 -2.28 8.49 -25.09
C ARG A 132 -2.96 7.44 -24.19
N TYR A 133 -2.46 6.21 -24.19
CA TYR A 133 -2.97 5.16 -23.31
C TYR A 133 -2.79 5.55 -21.84
N VAL A 134 -1.57 5.96 -21.44
CA VAL A 134 -1.26 6.37 -20.06
C VAL A 134 -2.19 7.50 -19.59
N LEU A 135 -2.25 8.59 -20.37
CA LEU A 135 -3.08 9.73 -20.03
C LEU A 135 -4.57 9.38 -20.00
N THR A 136 -5.02 8.44 -20.83
CA THR A 136 -6.43 8.01 -20.82
C THR A 136 -6.76 7.26 -19.54
N VAL A 137 -5.87 6.37 -19.07
CA VAL A 137 -6.05 5.69 -17.77
C VAL A 137 -6.10 6.71 -16.64
N GLU A 138 -5.15 7.64 -16.59
CA GLU A 138 -5.09 8.69 -15.57
C GLU A 138 -6.35 9.56 -15.56
N VAL A 139 -6.79 10.05 -16.72
CA VAL A 139 -7.99 10.91 -16.83
C VAL A 139 -9.26 10.16 -16.45
N ILE A 140 -9.42 8.90 -16.88
CA ILE A 140 -10.59 8.09 -16.52
C ILE A 140 -10.63 7.86 -15.01
N SER A 141 -9.49 7.47 -14.42
CA SER A 141 -9.37 7.24 -12.98
C SER A 141 -9.62 8.53 -12.20
N HIS A 142 -9.02 9.65 -12.60
CA HIS A 142 -9.20 10.94 -11.93
C HIS A 142 -10.66 11.39 -12.00
N SER A 143 -11.31 11.26 -13.15
CA SER A 143 -12.72 11.57 -13.34
C SER A 143 -13.63 10.67 -12.49
N ALA A 144 -13.33 9.37 -12.42
CA ALA A 144 -14.06 8.42 -11.59
C ALA A 144 -14.01 8.81 -10.10
N TRP A 145 -12.83 9.17 -9.59
CA TRP A 145 -12.68 9.63 -8.21
C TRP A 145 -13.44 10.95 -7.96
N VAL A 146 -13.24 11.96 -8.80
CA VAL A 146 -13.93 13.26 -8.68
C VAL A 146 -15.45 13.08 -8.70
N SER A 147 -15.97 12.28 -9.64
CA SER A 147 -17.40 12.02 -9.76
C SER A 147 -17.95 11.26 -8.55
N GLY A 148 -17.25 10.22 -8.07
CA GLY A 148 -17.62 9.48 -6.87
C GLY A 148 -17.63 10.36 -5.62
N ALA A 149 -16.57 11.14 -5.40
CA ALA A 149 -16.47 12.08 -4.27
C ALA A 149 -17.55 13.15 -4.31
N THR A 150 -17.81 13.72 -5.47
CA THR A 150 -18.87 14.74 -5.62
C THR A 150 -20.25 14.14 -5.41
N ALA A 151 -20.53 12.98 -6.02
CA ALA A 151 -21.80 12.28 -5.82
C ALA A 151 -22.01 11.88 -4.36
N GLY A 152 -20.95 11.44 -3.68
CA GLY A 152 -20.99 11.08 -2.27
C GLY A 152 -21.29 12.27 -1.38
N ALA A 153 -20.68 13.42 -1.65
CA ALA A 153 -20.92 14.65 -0.91
C ALA A 153 -22.34 15.18 -1.12
N LEU A 154 -22.84 15.16 -2.35
CA LEU A 154 -24.23 15.53 -2.66
C LEU A 154 -25.23 14.56 -2.01
N ALA A 155 -24.99 13.25 -2.09
CA ALA A 155 -25.83 12.25 -1.46
C ALA A 155 -25.82 12.38 0.07
N GLY A 156 -24.64 12.63 0.67
CA GLY A 156 -24.50 12.85 2.10
C GLY A 156 -25.21 14.13 2.57
N GLN A 157 -25.11 15.22 1.80
CA GLN A 157 -25.82 16.46 2.10
C GLN A 157 -27.33 16.28 1.97
N TRP A 158 -27.80 15.65 0.88
CA TRP A 158 -29.22 15.34 0.71
C TRP A 158 -29.77 14.48 1.84
N LEU A 159 -28.98 13.50 2.31
CA LEU A 159 -29.35 12.64 3.43
C LEU A 159 -29.43 13.43 4.75
N ALA A 160 -28.49 14.35 4.98
CA ALA A 160 -28.51 15.24 6.15
C ALA A 160 -29.74 16.15 6.14
N ASP A 161 -30.06 16.74 4.98
CA ASP A 161 -31.23 17.60 4.81
C ASP A 161 -32.56 16.83 4.97
N ALA A 162 -32.63 15.61 4.43
CA ALA A 162 -33.85 14.79 4.43
C ALA A 162 -34.17 14.15 5.79
N PHE A 163 -33.14 13.72 6.54
CA PHE A 163 -33.32 12.99 7.79
C PHE A 163 -32.98 13.80 9.06
N GLY A 164 -32.61 15.08 8.89
CA GLY A 164 -32.26 16.04 9.94
C GLY A 164 -30.92 15.75 10.62
N GLU A 165 -30.60 16.52 11.66
CA GLU A 165 -29.38 16.41 12.48
C GLU A 165 -29.24 15.09 13.30
N ARG A 166 -29.64 13.93 12.76
CA ARG A 166 -29.10 12.62 13.20
C ARG A 166 -27.66 12.44 12.71
N ILE A 167 -26.85 13.47 12.94
CA ILE A 167 -25.41 13.60 12.63
C ILE A 167 -24.60 12.43 13.21
N SER A 168 -25.12 11.74 14.23
CA SER A 168 -24.47 10.54 14.77
C SER A 168 -24.39 9.36 13.79
N LEU A 169 -25.36 9.21 12.88
CA LEU A 169 -25.37 8.07 11.95
C LEU A 169 -24.26 8.20 10.90
N LEU A 170 -23.93 9.42 10.47
CA LEU A 170 -22.90 9.62 9.45
C LEU A 170 -21.48 9.48 10.04
N GLY A 171 -21.29 9.85 11.32
CA GLY A 171 -20.08 9.50 12.07
C GLY A 171 -19.90 8.00 12.32
N PHE A 172 -21.01 7.26 12.49
CA PHE A 172 -20.98 5.79 12.55
C PHE A 172 -20.56 5.18 11.21
N VAL A 173 -21.06 5.70 10.08
CA VAL A 173 -20.68 5.24 8.73
C VAL A 173 -19.16 5.36 8.51
N LEU A 174 -18.54 6.45 8.99
CA LEU A 174 -17.09 6.62 8.91
C LEU A 174 -16.32 5.54 9.67
N THR A 175 -16.71 5.31 10.92
CA THR A 175 -16.06 4.28 11.75
C THR A 175 -16.25 2.90 11.11
N ALA A 176 -17.46 2.61 10.62
CA ALA A 176 -17.77 1.37 9.92
C ALA A 176 -16.93 1.20 8.65
N LEU A 177 -16.72 2.25 7.86
CA LEU A 177 -15.87 2.21 6.66
C LEU A 177 -14.43 1.79 7.02
N PHE A 178 -13.80 2.45 8.00
CA PHE A 178 -12.44 2.10 8.42
C PHE A 178 -12.36 0.70 9.02
N VAL A 179 -13.37 0.29 9.79
CA VAL A 179 -13.45 -1.07 10.34
C VAL A 179 -13.57 -2.10 9.21
N VAL A 180 -14.43 -1.87 8.21
CA VAL A 180 -14.56 -2.75 7.04
C VAL A 180 -13.26 -2.79 6.24
N LEU A 181 -12.60 -1.66 6.00
CA LEU A 181 -11.29 -1.62 5.34
C LEU A 181 -10.24 -2.40 6.12
N ALA A 182 -10.23 -2.30 7.45
CA ALA A 182 -9.32 -3.07 8.29
C ALA A 182 -9.61 -4.58 8.21
N ILE A 183 -10.89 -4.97 8.21
CA ILE A 183 -11.33 -6.37 8.05
C ILE A 183 -10.94 -6.92 6.67
N GLU A 184 -11.21 -6.17 5.59
CA GLU A 184 -10.87 -6.58 4.24
C GLU A 184 -9.35 -6.68 4.03
N ASN A 185 -8.59 -5.73 4.58
CA ASN A 185 -7.13 -5.80 4.56
C ASN A 185 -6.61 -7.03 5.32
N TRP A 186 -7.19 -7.34 6.47
CA TRP A 186 -6.86 -8.54 7.23
C TRP A 186 -7.18 -9.83 6.47
N ARG A 187 -8.33 -9.89 5.78
CA ARG A 187 -8.73 -11.04 4.96
C ARG A 187 -7.77 -11.26 3.79
N ALA A 188 -7.32 -10.19 3.14
CA ALA A 188 -6.38 -10.26 2.03
C ALA A 188 -4.95 -10.61 2.48
N HIS A 189 -4.50 -10.06 3.61
CA HIS A 189 -3.14 -10.20 4.14
C HIS A 189 -3.16 -10.47 5.65
N PRO A 190 -3.50 -11.70 6.09
CA PRO A 190 -3.66 -12.00 7.51
C PRO A 190 -2.31 -11.92 8.24
N ASP A 191 -2.16 -10.93 9.13
CA ASP A 191 -0.95 -10.71 9.92
C ASP A 191 -1.29 -10.17 11.33
N THR A 192 -1.37 -11.09 12.30
CA THR A 192 -1.73 -10.79 13.70
C THR A 192 -0.81 -9.78 14.34
N ALA A 193 0.48 -9.81 14.01
CA ALA A 193 1.42 -8.86 14.59
C ALA A 193 1.18 -7.45 14.06
N ALA A 194 0.93 -7.30 12.76
CA ALA A 194 0.60 -6.01 12.18
C ALA A 194 -0.72 -5.45 12.74
N LEU A 195 -1.75 -6.29 12.93
CA LEU A 195 -3.01 -5.88 13.55
C LEU A 195 -2.81 -5.41 14.99
N CYS A 196 -2.05 -6.16 15.81
CA CYS A 196 -1.75 -5.77 17.18
C CYS A 196 -0.98 -4.43 17.23
N VAL A 197 0.00 -4.23 16.34
CA VAL A 197 0.69 -2.94 16.22
C VAL A 197 -0.29 -1.82 15.87
N GLY A 198 -1.23 -2.06 14.95
CA GLY A 198 -2.29 -1.11 14.61
C GLY A 198 -3.19 -0.73 15.79
N ILE A 199 -3.64 -1.72 16.57
CA ILE A 199 -4.46 -1.49 17.77
C ILE A 199 -3.67 -0.68 18.81
N MET A 200 -2.41 -1.04 19.05
CA MET A 200 -1.53 -0.33 19.99
C MET A 200 -1.27 1.11 19.54
N ALA A 201 -1.05 1.33 18.25
CA ALA A 201 -0.90 2.66 17.68
C ALA A 201 -2.15 3.52 17.87
N GLY A 202 -3.34 2.95 17.64
CA GLY A 202 -4.61 3.61 17.92
C GLY A 202 -4.77 3.97 19.40
N ALA A 203 -4.41 3.06 20.31
CA ALA A 203 -4.43 3.33 21.75
C ALA A 203 -3.50 4.48 22.15
N VAL A 204 -2.29 4.54 21.57
CA VAL A 204 -1.35 5.66 21.78
C VAL A 204 -1.93 6.99 21.28
N GLY A 205 -2.61 6.99 20.13
CA GLY A 205 -3.31 8.17 19.64
C GLY A 205 -4.38 8.66 20.62
N LEU A 206 -5.20 7.75 21.14
CA LEU A 206 -6.27 8.06 22.07
C LEU A 206 -5.75 8.58 23.43
N THR A 207 -4.60 8.11 23.90
CA THR A 207 -4.02 8.60 25.17
C THR A 207 -3.37 9.97 25.03
N MET A 208 -2.83 10.32 23.86
CA MET A 208 -2.30 11.67 23.63
C MET A 208 -3.42 12.72 23.47
N GLY A 209 -4.46 12.40 22.70
CA GLY A 209 -5.58 13.30 22.46
C GLY A 209 -5.22 14.57 21.66
N GLY A 210 -6.25 15.36 21.36
CA GLY A 210 -6.14 16.63 20.64
C GLY A 210 -5.39 16.53 19.31
N SER A 211 -4.69 17.61 18.94
CA SER A 211 -3.98 17.75 17.67
C SER A 211 -2.81 16.76 17.48
N ALA A 212 -2.32 16.15 18.56
CA ALA A 212 -1.22 15.20 18.50
C ALA A 212 -1.69 13.75 18.22
N ALA A 213 -2.97 13.45 18.43
CA ALA A 213 -3.50 12.08 18.40
C ALA A 213 -3.20 11.32 17.09
N LEU A 214 -3.42 11.95 15.95
CA LEU A 214 -3.19 11.29 14.65
C LEU A 214 -1.69 11.08 14.38
N LEU A 215 -0.86 12.09 14.65
CA LEU A 215 0.58 12.01 14.40
C LEU A 215 1.26 11.00 15.33
N SER A 216 0.82 10.91 16.59
CA SER A 216 1.35 9.94 17.53
C SER A 216 0.94 8.51 17.18
N ALA A 217 -0.31 8.30 16.76
CA ALA A 217 -0.76 7.01 16.24
C ALA A 217 0.04 6.59 15.00
N LEU A 218 0.20 7.48 14.02
CA LEU A 218 0.99 7.21 12.82
C LEU A 218 2.45 6.91 13.13
N GLY A 219 3.07 7.69 14.02
CA GLY A 219 4.44 7.48 14.47
C GLY A 219 4.62 6.14 15.19
N ALA A 220 3.72 5.81 16.13
CA ALA A 220 3.72 4.52 16.83
C ALA A 220 3.53 3.35 15.85
N LEU A 221 2.64 3.50 14.88
CA LEU A 221 2.41 2.50 13.83
C LEU A 221 3.68 2.25 13.01
N ALA A 222 4.33 3.31 12.52
CA ALA A 222 5.55 3.13 11.72
C ALA A 222 6.69 2.54 12.53
N LEU A 223 6.93 3.03 13.75
CA LEU A 223 7.98 2.47 14.62
C LEU A 223 7.70 0.99 14.94
N GLY A 224 6.44 0.65 15.23
CA GLY A 224 6.03 -0.73 15.48
C GLY A 224 6.22 -1.63 14.26
N LEU A 225 5.87 -1.17 13.06
CA LEU A 225 6.07 -1.92 11.81
C LEU A 225 7.55 -2.06 11.44
N ILE A 226 8.38 -1.02 11.66
CA ILE A 226 9.83 -1.09 11.47
C ILE A 226 10.44 -2.11 12.44
N GLY A 227 10.03 -2.09 13.70
CA GLY A 227 10.46 -3.06 14.71
C GLY A 227 10.05 -4.49 14.33
N LEU A 228 8.81 -4.68 13.88
CA LEU A 228 8.29 -5.96 13.42
C LEU A 228 9.08 -6.48 12.21
N TYR A 229 9.34 -5.61 11.24
CA TYR A 229 10.16 -5.93 10.07
C TYR A 229 11.57 -6.35 10.48
N ALA A 230 12.24 -5.59 11.36
CA ALA A 230 13.59 -5.89 11.83
C ALA A 230 13.65 -7.24 12.58
N VAL A 231 12.65 -7.55 13.41
CA VAL A 231 12.56 -8.83 14.13
C VAL A 231 12.36 -9.99 13.15
N ARG A 232 11.45 -9.84 12.18
CA ARG A 232 11.20 -10.88 11.15
C ARG A 232 12.43 -11.12 10.28
N HIS A 233 13.10 -10.04 9.86
CA HIS A 233 14.31 -10.12 9.06
C HIS A 233 15.44 -10.84 9.82
N ARG A 234 15.65 -10.50 11.10
CA ARG A 234 16.64 -11.20 11.95
C ARG A 234 16.32 -12.69 12.14
N ARG A 235 15.04 -13.05 12.29
CA ARG A 235 14.61 -14.45 12.41
C ARG A 235 14.83 -15.23 11.12
N ALA A 236 14.60 -14.63 9.95
CA ALA A 236 14.85 -15.25 8.66
C ALA A 236 16.35 -15.59 8.47
N LEU A 237 17.23 -14.61 8.72
CA LEU A 237 18.68 -14.82 8.64
C LEU A 237 19.19 -15.87 9.65
N GLY A 238 18.61 -15.91 10.85
CA GLY A 238 18.96 -16.90 11.86
C GLY A 238 18.52 -18.32 11.50
N ALA A 239 17.40 -18.48 10.79
CA ALA A 239 16.90 -19.77 10.32
C ALA A 239 17.74 -20.33 9.18
N GLU A 240 18.16 -19.50 8.21
CA GLU A 240 19.07 -19.90 7.13
C GLU A 240 20.43 -20.37 7.67
N GLY A 241 21.01 -19.62 8.61
CA GLY A 241 22.28 -20.01 9.25
C GLY A 241 22.20 -21.20 10.22
N ALA A 242 21.00 -21.57 10.68
CA ALA A 242 20.79 -22.80 11.45
C ALA A 242 20.64 -24.03 10.53
N GLY A 243 19.99 -23.88 9.37
CA GLY A 243 19.85 -24.92 8.35
C GLY A 243 21.21 -25.37 7.79
N ASP A 244 22.08 -24.40 7.45
CA ASP A 244 23.41 -24.68 6.88
C ASP A 244 24.33 -25.42 7.89
N ARG A 245 24.29 -25.02 9.17
CA ARG A 245 25.03 -25.71 10.25
C ARG A 245 24.50 -27.11 10.54
N GLY A 246 23.20 -27.35 10.35
CA GLY A 246 22.59 -28.67 10.47
C GLY A 246 23.05 -29.63 9.36
N LEU A 247 23.06 -29.15 8.11
CA LEU A 247 23.54 -29.93 6.96
C LEU A 247 25.03 -30.25 7.07
N GLY A 248 25.86 -29.29 7.53
CA GLY A 248 27.27 -29.52 7.79
C GLY A 248 27.54 -30.58 8.86
N ARG A 249 26.74 -30.63 9.94
CA ARG A 249 26.86 -31.66 10.99
C ARG A 249 26.43 -33.05 10.51
N VAL A 250 25.38 -33.15 9.70
CA VAL A 250 24.94 -34.43 9.13
C VAL A 250 25.95 -34.97 8.12
N GLY A 251 26.53 -34.10 7.29
CA GLY A 251 27.62 -34.47 6.38
C GLY A 251 28.87 -34.95 7.11
N ALA A 252 29.30 -34.25 8.16
CA ALA A 252 30.42 -34.65 9.00
C ALA A 252 30.17 -35.99 9.73
N GLY A 253 28.95 -36.22 10.21
CA GLY A 253 28.56 -37.49 10.85
C GLY A 253 28.58 -38.67 9.88
N ARG A 254 28.14 -38.49 8.64
CA ARG A 254 28.23 -39.53 7.58
C ARG A 254 29.66 -39.85 7.20
N ALA A 255 30.50 -38.83 6.99
CA ALA A 255 31.91 -39.04 6.69
C ALA A 255 32.65 -39.77 7.83
N GLY A 256 32.30 -39.46 9.10
CA GLY A 256 32.84 -40.17 10.26
C GLY A 256 32.40 -41.63 10.35
N LEU A 257 31.15 -41.94 10.01
CA LEU A 257 30.64 -43.31 9.94
C LEU A 257 31.30 -44.11 8.81
N GLU A 258 31.47 -43.51 7.63
CA GLU A 258 32.18 -44.14 6.50
C GLU A 258 33.67 -44.37 6.79
N ALA A 259 34.31 -43.48 7.54
CA ALA A 259 35.70 -43.66 7.97
C ALA A 259 35.83 -44.80 9.01
N ALA A 260 34.91 -44.88 9.97
CA ALA A 260 34.90 -45.95 10.97
C ALA A 260 34.60 -47.34 10.36
N ASP A 261 33.74 -47.39 9.34
CA ASP A 261 33.44 -48.64 8.60
C ASP A 261 34.64 -49.12 7.77
N ARG A 262 35.45 -48.19 7.24
CA ARG A 262 36.72 -48.52 6.55
C ARG A 262 37.80 -49.04 7.51
N ASP A 263 37.92 -48.45 8.70
CA ASP A 263 38.89 -48.90 9.72
C ASP A 263 38.48 -50.27 10.31
N ALA A 264 37.18 -50.53 10.45
CA ALA A 264 36.67 -51.84 10.89
C ALA A 264 36.84 -52.95 9.83
N ALA A 265 36.92 -52.58 8.55
CA ALA A 265 37.12 -53.51 7.44
C ALA A 265 38.59 -53.92 7.21
N ASP A 266 39.56 -53.33 7.93
CA ASP A 266 40.99 -53.71 7.86
C ASP A 266 41.58 -54.13 9.23
N PRO A 267 41.31 -55.37 9.71
CA PRO A 267 41.89 -55.89 10.95
C PRO A 267 43.24 -56.57 10.69
N GLY A 268 44.13 -55.97 9.88
CA GLY A 268 45.10 -56.77 9.12
C GLY A 268 46.55 -56.33 9.01
N THR A 269 47.11 -55.41 9.81
CA THR A 269 48.58 -55.19 9.82
C THR A 269 49.15 -54.79 11.18
N ALA A 270 49.13 -55.71 12.16
CA ALA A 270 50.08 -55.67 13.27
C ALA A 270 51.33 -56.46 12.84
N GLY A 271 52.41 -55.76 12.51
CA GLY A 271 53.65 -56.35 12.02
C GLY A 271 54.44 -57.11 13.10
N PRO A 272 55.33 -58.04 12.71
CA PRO A 272 56.40 -58.48 13.58
C PRO A 272 57.62 -57.56 13.37
N GLU A 273 57.99 -56.79 14.38
CA GLU A 273 59.35 -56.26 14.49
C GLU A 273 60.29 -57.39 14.94
N GLY A 274 61.44 -57.45 14.28
CA GLY A 274 62.45 -58.49 14.48
C GLY A 274 63.26 -58.35 15.77
N GLY A 275 63.86 -59.47 16.16
CA GLY A 275 64.84 -59.57 17.22
C GLY A 275 65.49 -60.95 17.25
N GLU A 276 66.69 -61.02 16.67
CA GLU A 276 67.77 -62.04 16.76
C GLU A 276 67.52 -63.49 16.27
#